data_AF-T1AQZ6-F1
#
_entry.id   AF-T1AQZ6-F1
#
_cell.length_a   1.000
_cell.length_b   1.000
_cell.length_c   1.000
_cell.angle_alpha   90.00
_cell.angle_beta   90.00
_cell.angle_gamma   90.00
#
_symmetry.space_group_name_H-M   'P 1'
#
loop_
_entity.id
_entity.type
_entity.pdbx_description
1 polymer ?
#
loop_
_entity_poly.entity_id
_entity_poly.type
_entity_poly.pdbx_seq_one_letter_code
_entity_poly.pdbx_strand_id
1 'polypeptide(L)' 'EPLDVYVNGTLVAHGEVVVVNERFGIRLTDVISPAERLRKLK' A
#
# COMPACT_ATOMS: atom_id res chain seq x y z
N GLU A 1 -11.69 -6.37 5.75
CA GLU A 1 -10.53 -5.76 6.42
C GLU A 1 -9.57 -5.23 5.36
N PRO A 2 -8.87 -4.11 5.60
CA PRO A 2 -7.90 -3.58 4.65
C PRO A 2 -6.75 -4.57 4.45
N LEU A 3 -6.25 -4.63 3.21
CA LEU A 3 -5.14 -5.46 2.80
C LEU A 3 -3.81 -4.74 3.05
N ASP A 4 -2.80 -5.51 3.46
CA ASP A 4 -1.43 -5.05 3.50
C ASP A 4 -0.85 -4.89 2.09
N VAL A 5 -0.17 -3.78 1.85
CA VAL A 5 0.55 -3.51 0.61
C VAL A 5 2.04 -3.53 0.87
N TYR A 6 2.73 -4.48 0.25
CA TYR A 6 4.18 -4.63 0.34
C TYR A 6 4.88 -4.17 -0.95
N VAL A 7 6.02 -3.51 -0.79
CA VAL A 7 6.96 -3.23 -1.88
C VAL A 7 8.30 -3.80 -1.47
N ASN A 8 8.86 -4.70 -2.29
CA ASN A 8 10.11 -5.42 -1.98
C ASN A 8 10.11 -6.05 -0.57
N GLY A 9 9.00 -6.67 -0.17
CA GLY A 9 8.85 -7.30 1.15
C GLY A 9 8.70 -6.33 2.34
N THR A 10 8.66 -5.02 2.09
CA THR A 10 8.44 -4.00 3.13
C THR A 10 6.98 -3.54 3.13
N LEU A 11 6.31 -3.57 4.29
CA LEU A 11 4.96 -3.01 4.47
C LEU A 11 5.00 -1.49 4.27
N VAL A 12 4.29 -1.00 3.25
CA VAL A 12 4.26 0.43 2.89
C VAL A 12 2.90 1.09 3.04
N ALA A 13 1.81 0.33 3.07
CA ALA A 13 0.46 0.87 3.15
C ALA A 13 -0.57 -0.20 3.56
N HIS A 14 -1.74 0.28 3.96
CA HIS A 14 -2.97 -0.51 4.02
C HIS A 14 -3.93 0.01 2.93
N GLY A 15 -4.74 -0.86 2.35
CA GLY A 15 -5.66 -0.45 1.30
C GLY A 15 -6.83 -1.40 1.07
N GLU A 16 -7.74 -0.98 0.21
CA GLU A 16 -8.94 -1.72 -0.13
C GLU A 16 -8.96 -2.01 -1.63
N VAL A 17 -9.48 -3.19 -2.00
CA VAL A 17 -9.69 -3.52 -3.41
C VAL A 17 -10.85 -2.69 -3.94
N VAL A 18 -10.63 -2.05 -5.09
CA VAL A 18 -11.65 -1.30 -5.81
C VAL A 18 -11.69 -1.75 -7.27
N VAL A 19 -12.85 -1.62 -7.89
CA VAL A 19 -13.02 -1.85 -9.33
C VAL A 19 -13.50 -0.56 -9.96
N VAL A 20 -12.76 -0.04 -10.94
CA VAL A 20 -13.08 1.19 -11.67
C VAL A 20 -12.96 0.92 -13.16
N ASN A 21 -14.02 1.18 -13.92
CA ASN A 21 -14.07 0.91 -15.37
C ASN A 21 -13.63 -0.53 -15.72
N GLU A 22 -14.16 -1.50 -14.97
CA GLU A 22 -13.83 -2.94 -15.12
C GLU A 22 -12.36 -3.30 -14.84
N ARG A 23 -11.58 -2.39 -14.23
CA ARG A 23 -10.20 -2.62 -13.83
C ARG A 23 -10.09 -2.72 -12.31
N PHE A 24 -9.35 -3.73 -11.84
CA PHE A 24 -8.99 -3.85 -10.43
C PHE A 24 -7.93 -2.82 -10.05
N GLY A 25 -8.07 -2.25 -8.86
CA GLY A 25 -7.08 -1.37 -8.24
C GLY A 25 -7.08 -1.54 -6.73
N ILE A 26 -6.08 -0.94 -6.09
CA ILE A 26 -6.01 -0.84 -4.63
C ILE A 26 -6.07 0.64 -4.27
N ARG A 27 -7.07 1.03 -3.48
CA ARG A 27 -7.16 2.37 -2.89
C ARG A 27 -6.46 2.35 -1.55
N LEU A 28 -5.38 3.13 -1.43
CA LEU A 28 -4.63 3.24 -0.19
C LEU A 28 -5.44 4.03 0.85
N THR A 29 -5.60 3.48 2.03
CA THR A 29 -6.30 4.11 3.17
C THR A 29 -5.32 4.70 4.18
N ASP A 30 -4.15 4.08 4.32
CA ASP A 30 -3.06 4.55 5.17
C ASP A 30 -1.71 4.25 4.52
N VAL A 31 -0.78 5.20 4.55
CA VAL A 31 0.52 5.13 3.87
C VAL A 31 1.62 5.63 4.81
N ILE A 32 2.68 4.83 4.95
CA ILE A 32 3.84 5.24 5.76
C ILE A 32 4.51 6.48 5.17
N SER A 33 5.09 7.31 6.04
CA SER A 33 5.77 8.52 5.61
C SER A 33 6.98 8.20 4.70
N PRO A 34 7.38 9.11 3.79
CA PRO A 34 8.57 8.91 2.96
C PRO A 34 9.84 8.63 3.78
N ALA A 35 9.98 9.28 4.94
CA ALA A 35 11.11 9.10 5.85
C ALA A 35 11.14 7.68 6.45
N GLU A 36 9.99 7.15 6.86
CA GLU A 36 9.88 5.77 7.34
C GLU A 36 10.10 4.75 6.23
N ARG A 37 9.62 5.03 5.01
CA ARG A 37 9.84 4.17 3.84
C ARG A 37 11.33 4.01 3.56
N LEU A 38 12.09 5.10 3.55
CA LEU A 38 13.54 5.06 3.36
C LEU A 38 14.27 4.29 4.48
N ARG A 39 13.81 4.39 5.73
CA ARG A 39 14.39 3.65 6.85
C ARG A 39 14.22 2.13 6.72
N LYS A 40 13.11 1.68 6.12
CA LYS A 40 12.77 0.26 5.99
C LYS A 40 13.39 -0.42 4.76
N LEU A 41 13.87 0.34 3.77
CA LEU A 41 14.50 -0.16 2.54
C LEU A 41 15.99 -0.60 2.70
N LYS A 42 16.41 -0.97 3.90
CA LYS A 42 17.80 -1.40 4.16
C LYS A 42 18.04 -2.86 3.76
#